data_AF-A0A7W1J9T2-F1
#
_entry.id   AF-A0A7W1J9T2-F1
#
_cell.length_a   1.000
_cell.length_b   1.000
_cell.length_c   1.000
_cell.angle_alpha   90.00
_cell.angle_beta   90.00
_cell.angle_gamma   90.00
#
_symmetry.space_group_name_H-M   'P 1'
#
loop_
_entity.id
_entity.type
_entity.pdbx_description
1 polymer ?
#
loop_
_entity_poly.entity_id
_entity_poly.type
_entity_poly.pdbx_seq_one_letter_code
_entity_poly.pdbx_strand_id
1 'polypeptide(L)'
;MAENRQESDAMGPVSIPAERLYGASTARALANFPISGGGMPREVVRALAAIKVAAAEVNSALGLLPLEIAQLVIAAGTEVVDGALDREFVVDVFQTGSGTSTNMNVNEVIANRAAQLAGKPIGHRQPVHPNDHVNLGQSSNDAFPSAVHIAAAWALRGRLIPAFTALAEELERKAREWSDV
;
A
#
# COMPACT_ATOMS: atom_id res chain seq x y z
N MET A 1 -5.16 -19.79 20.68
CA MET A 1 -3.96 -19.26 19.99
C MET A 1 -4.33 -19.08 18.53
N ALA A 2 -3.95 -17.97 17.89
CA ALA A 2 -4.18 -17.81 16.46
C ALA A 2 -3.43 -18.93 15.72
N GLU A 3 -4.08 -19.54 14.73
CA GLU A 3 -3.47 -20.54 13.87
C GLU A 3 -2.43 -19.84 12.99
N ASN A 4 -1.26 -20.44 12.78
CA ASN A 4 -0.22 -19.86 11.91
C ASN A 4 -0.13 -20.64 10.60
N ARG A 5 0.13 -19.93 9.49
CA ARG A 5 0.54 -20.52 8.23
C ARG A 5 2.05 -20.37 8.03
N GLN A 6 2.62 -21.25 7.22
CA GLN A 6 4.00 -21.12 6.76
C GLN A 6 4.03 -20.48 5.38
N GLU A 7 4.84 -19.45 5.21
CA GLU A 7 5.21 -18.91 3.89
C GLU A 7 6.73 -18.93 3.73
N SER A 8 7.21 -18.96 2.49
CA SER A 8 8.65 -19.00 2.20
C SER A 8 9.03 -17.97 1.16
N ASP A 9 10.16 -17.31 1.37
CA ASP A 9 10.87 -16.53 0.36
C ASP A 9 12.25 -17.15 0.10
N ALA A 10 13.13 -16.43 -0.61
CA ALA A 10 14.48 -16.92 -0.92
C ALA A 10 15.34 -17.19 0.33
N MET A 11 15.00 -16.62 1.49
CA MET A 11 15.71 -16.84 2.76
C MET A 11 15.11 -18.01 3.58
N GLY A 12 14.09 -18.70 3.05
CA GLY A 12 13.46 -19.87 3.67
C GLY A 12 12.09 -19.59 4.29
N PRO A 13 11.60 -20.47 5.18
CA PRO A 13 10.26 -20.39 5.74
C PRO A 13 10.13 -19.34 6.87
N VAL A 14 8.92 -18.80 7.04
CA VAL A 14 8.50 -17.88 8.10
C VAL A 14 7.07 -18.22 8.54
N SER A 15 6.85 -18.23 9.86
CA SER A 15 5.54 -18.48 10.47
C SER A 15 4.77 -17.16 10.62
N ILE A 16 3.56 -17.09 10.05
CA ILE A 16 2.72 -15.90 10.00
C ILE A 16 1.31 -16.26 10.51
N PRO A 17 0.63 -15.42 11.32
CA PRO A 17 -0.76 -15.68 11.70
C PRO A 17 -1.64 -15.88 10.46
N ALA A 18 -2.45 -16.94 10.45
CA ALA A 18 -3.17 -17.42 9.28
C ALA A 18 -4.14 -16.37 8.70
N GLU A 19 -4.68 -15.49 9.54
CA GLU A 19 -5.61 -14.43 9.18
C GLU A 19 -4.97 -13.19 8.55
N ARG A 20 -3.64 -13.07 8.55
CA ARG A 20 -2.92 -11.92 8.02
C ARG A 20 -2.71 -12.02 6.51
N LEU A 21 -2.83 -10.92 5.79
CA LEU A 21 -2.66 -10.92 4.33
C LEU A 21 -1.23 -10.64 3.88
N TYR A 22 -0.36 -10.09 4.73
CA TYR A 22 1.04 -9.92 4.39
C TYR A 22 1.79 -11.26 4.35
N GLY A 23 2.87 -11.34 3.57
CA GLY A 23 3.61 -12.58 3.31
C GLY A 23 4.98 -12.63 3.96
N ALA A 24 5.81 -13.56 3.48
CA ALA A 24 7.13 -13.85 4.02
C ALA A 24 8.07 -12.61 4.06
N SER A 25 8.12 -11.81 3.00
CA SER A 25 9.02 -10.65 2.95
C SER A 25 8.61 -9.58 3.96
N THR A 26 7.30 -9.35 4.14
CA THR A 26 6.79 -8.44 5.18
C THR A 26 7.08 -8.96 6.57
N ALA A 27 6.85 -10.25 6.83
CA ALA A 27 7.12 -10.85 8.13
C ALA A 27 8.60 -10.73 8.53
N ARG A 28 9.52 -10.88 7.58
CA ARG A 28 10.95 -10.63 7.81
C ARG A 28 11.25 -9.17 8.08
N ALA A 29 10.68 -8.26 7.31
CA ALA A 29 10.86 -6.83 7.52
C ALA A 29 10.38 -6.41 8.92
N LEU A 30 9.23 -6.93 9.36
CA LEU A 30 8.71 -6.69 10.71
C LEU A 30 9.67 -7.19 11.79
N ALA A 31 10.28 -8.37 11.60
CA ALA A 31 11.26 -8.91 12.54
C ALA A 31 12.60 -8.16 12.53
N ASN A 32 13.02 -7.63 11.38
CA ASN A 32 14.31 -6.97 11.20
C ASN A 32 14.30 -5.48 11.61
N PHE A 33 13.14 -4.83 11.55
CA PHE A 33 13.00 -3.38 11.79
C PHE A 33 12.02 -3.02 12.92
N PRO A 34 12.15 -3.56 14.15
CA PRO A 34 11.27 -3.24 15.27
C PRO A 34 11.71 -1.94 15.98
N ILE A 35 11.70 -0.81 15.27
CA ILE A 35 12.36 0.42 15.75
C ILE A 35 11.40 1.36 16.47
N SER A 36 10.34 1.82 15.80
CA SER A 36 9.40 2.80 16.36
C SER A 36 8.09 2.17 16.83
N GLY A 37 7.73 1.02 16.24
CA GLY A 37 6.42 0.41 16.42
C GLY A 37 5.31 1.15 15.63
N GLY A 38 5.65 2.21 14.92
CA GLY A 38 4.76 2.93 14.01
C GLY A 38 4.87 2.37 12.59
N GLY A 39 3.73 1.97 12.00
CA GLY A 39 3.65 1.56 10.60
C GLY A 39 3.85 2.73 9.63
N MET A 40 4.09 2.41 8.36
CA MET A 40 4.12 3.39 7.28
C MET A 40 2.84 4.25 7.25
N PRO A 41 2.92 5.59 7.07
CA PRO A 41 1.74 6.43 6.93
C PRO A 41 0.78 5.90 5.87
N ARG A 42 -0.50 5.89 6.23
CA ARG A 42 -1.59 5.38 5.41
C ARG A 42 -1.60 6.01 4.01
N GLU A 43 -1.27 7.29 3.90
CA GLU A 43 -1.24 8.01 2.63
C GLU A 43 -0.20 7.43 1.66
N VAL A 44 0.95 6.96 2.16
CA VAL A 44 1.97 6.30 1.33
C VAL A 44 1.51 4.91 0.88
N VAL A 45 0.89 4.15 1.79
CA VAL A 45 0.28 2.85 1.45
C VAL A 45 -0.82 3.02 0.40
N ARG A 46 -1.69 4.03 0.56
CA ARG A 46 -2.75 4.39 -0.39
C ARG A 46 -2.18 4.66 -1.78
N ALA A 47 -1.14 5.48 -1.84
CA ALA A 47 -0.50 5.87 -3.08
C ALA A 47 0.18 4.68 -3.76
N LEU A 48 0.89 3.82 -3.02
CA LEU A 48 1.47 2.60 -3.56
C LEU A 48 0.40 1.67 -4.13
N ALA A 49 -0.70 1.46 -3.41
CA ALA A 49 -1.80 0.63 -3.89
C ALA A 49 -2.44 1.20 -5.16
N ALA A 50 -2.63 2.52 -5.24
CA ALA A 50 -3.13 3.17 -6.45
C ALA A 50 -2.18 2.99 -7.65
N ILE A 51 -0.86 3.03 -7.42
CA ILE A 51 0.13 2.67 -8.45
C ILE A 51 -0.05 1.21 -8.89
N LYS A 52 -0.28 0.27 -7.97
CA LYS A 52 -0.51 -1.15 -8.33
C LYS A 52 -1.77 -1.35 -9.17
N VAL A 53 -2.86 -0.64 -8.82
CA VAL A 53 -4.11 -0.64 -9.61
C VAL A 53 -3.85 -0.11 -11.02
N ALA A 54 -3.25 1.08 -11.14
CA ALA A 54 -2.95 1.68 -12.44
C ALA A 54 -1.99 0.81 -13.28
N ALA A 55 -0.97 0.22 -12.64
CA ALA A 55 -0.03 -0.68 -13.32
C ALA A 55 -0.73 -1.96 -13.85
N ALA A 56 -1.68 -2.52 -13.09
CA ALA A 56 -2.46 -3.68 -13.55
C ALA A 56 -3.36 -3.33 -14.75
N GLU A 57 -4.01 -2.16 -14.73
CA GLU A 57 -4.81 -1.65 -15.86
C GLU A 57 -3.96 -1.48 -17.12
N VAL A 58 -2.81 -0.80 -17.00
CA VAL A 58 -1.89 -0.55 -18.11
C VAL A 58 -1.29 -1.85 -18.64
N ASN A 59 -0.80 -2.74 -17.76
CA ASN A 59 -0.25 -4.02 -18.19
C ASN A 59 -1.30 -4.91 -18.88
N SER A 60 -2.56 -4.84 -18.46
CA SER A 60 -3.64 -5.55 -19.15
C SER A 60 -3.93 -4.95 -20.53
N ALA A 61 -4.00 -3.62 -20.64
CA ALA A 61 -4.18 -2.93 -21.90
C ALA A 61 -3.03 -3.19 -22.91
N LEU A 62 -1.81 -3.39 -22.41
CA LEU A 62 -0.64 -3.78 -23.21
C LEU A 62 -0.57 -5.28 -23.53
N GLY A 63 -1.50 -6.10 -23.02
CA GLY A 63 -1.51 -7.55 -23.21
C GLY A 63 -0.44 -8.31 -22.42
N LEU A 64 0.22 -7.66 -21.45
CA LEU A 64 1.28 -8.24 -20.61
C LEU A 64 0.72 -8.98 -19.38
N LEU A 65 -0.49 -8.60 -18.94
CA LEU A 65 -1.19 -9.22 -17.82
C LEU A 65 -2.57 -9.72 -18.28
N PRO A 66 -2.91 -11.00 -18.12
CA PRO A 66 -4.22 -11.51 -18.50
C PRO A 66 -5.34 -10.75 -17.78
N LEU A 67 -6.43 -10.43 -18.48
CA LEU A 67 -7.50 -9.57 -17.97
C LEU A 67 -8.08 -10.07 -16.64
N GLU A 68 -8.29 -11.38 -16.50
CA GLU A 68 -8.78 -12.01 -15.27
C GLU A 68 -7.85 -11.80 -14.07
N ILE A 69 -6.53 -11.82 -14.30
CA ILE A 69 -5.51 -11.56 -13.27
C ILE A 69 -5.52 -10.07 -12.92
N ALA A 70 -5.57 -9.20 -13.93
CA ALA A 70 -5.61 -7.76 -13.74
C ALA A 70 -6.85 -7.34 -12.93
N GLN A 71 -8.02 -7.89 -13.22
CA GLN A 71 -9.26 -7.60 -12.48
C GLN A 71 -9.16 -7.99 -11.00
N LEU A 72 -8.54 -9.12 -10.67
CA LEU A 72 -8.31 -9.51 -9.29
C LEU A 72 -7.34 -8.57 -8.56
N VAL A 73 -6.26 -8.15 -9.23
CA VAL A 73 -5.29 -7.18 -8.69
C VAL A 73 -5.94 -5.82 -8.48
N ILE A 74 -6.75 -5.35 -9.43
CA ILE A 74 -7.48 -4.09 -9.34
C ILE A 74 -8.47 -4.13 -8.19
N ALA A 75 -9.30 -5.17 -8.08
CA ALA A 75 -10.28 -5.29 -7.00
C ALA A 75 -9.61 -5.30 -5.61
N ALA A 76 -8.58 -6.13 -5.43
CA ALA A 76 -7.82 -6.20 -4.18
C ALA A 76 -7.05 -4.90 -3.88
N GLY A 77 -6.46 -4.26 -4.90
CA GLY A 77 -5.75 -3.00 -4.77
C GLY A 77 -6.68 -1.85 -4.38
N THR A 78 -7.89 -1.80 -4.94
CA THR A 78 -8.91 -0.80 -4.58
C THR A 78 -9.32 -0.92 -3.11
N GLU A 79 -9.47 -2.13 -2.55
CA GLU A 79 -9.73 -2.29 -1.11
C GLU A 79 -8.62 -1.67 -0.22
N VAL A 80 -7.35 -1.73 -0.68
CA VAL A 80 -6.23 -1.05 -0.02
C VAL A 80 -6.28 0.47 -0.22
N VAL A 81 -6.66 0.93 -1.41
CA VAL A 81 -6.86 2.38 -1.68
C VAL A 81 -7.96 2.96 -0.79
N ASP A 82 -9.01 2.20 -0.53
CA ASP A 82 -10.17 2.61 0.29
C ASP A 82 -9.90 2.47 1.79
N GLY A 83 -8.94 1.64 2.18
CA GLY A 83 -8.47 1.49 3.57
C GLY A 83 -9.11 0.35 4.33
N ALA A 84 -9.80 -0.54 3.63
CA ALA A 84 -10.42 -1.72 4.24
C ALA A 84 -9.38 -2.68 4.86
N LEU A 85 -8.12 -2.61 4.40
CA LEU A 85 -7.05 -3.53 4.75
C LEU A 85 -5.91 -2.88 5.55
N ASP A 86 -6.13 -1.70 6.15
CA ASP A 86 -5.07 -0.89 6.78
C ASP A 86 -4.27 -1.63 7.87
N ARG A 87 -4.93 -2.56 8.58
CA ARG A 87 -4.29 -3.39 9.61
C ARG A 87 -3.20 -4.34 9.10
N GLU A 88 -3.10 -4.55 7.78
CA GLU A 88 -2.15 -5.48 7.14
C GLU A 88 -0.80 -4.82 6.80
N PHE A 89 -0.69 -3.51 6.98
CA PHE A 89 0.53 -2.74 6.68
C PHE A 89 1.31 -2.49 7.96
N VAL A 90 2.18 -3.46 8.27
CA VAL A 90 2.86 -3.57 9.57
C VAL A 90 4.32 -3.13 9.52
N VAL A 91 4.87 -2.87 8.34
CA VAL A 91 6.27 -2.47 8.18
C VAL A 91 6.49 -1.06 8.74
N ASP A 92 7.51 -0.94 9.58
CA ASP A 92 7.94 0.31 10.20
C ASP A 92 8.44 1.34 9.16
N VAL A 93 8.30 2.62 9.45
CA VAL A 93 8.92 3.69 8.65
C VAL A 93 10.44 3.52 8.58
N PHE A 94 11.06 3.06 9.66
CA PHE A 94 12.51 2.84 9.75
C PHE A 94 12.92 1.48 9.15
N GLN A 95 12.70 1.33 7.85
CA GLN A 95 13.05 0.14 7.05
C GLN A 95 14.23 0.43 6.10
N THR A 96 14.44 -0.44 5.10
CA THR A 96 15.32 -0.15 3.96
C THR A 96 15.00 1.20 3.30
N GLY A 97 16.04 2.00 3.02
CA GLY A 97 15.90 3.37 2.50
C GLY A 97 15.24 3.48 1.12
N SER A 98 15.19 2.40 0.36
CA SER A 98 14.47 2.32 -0.92
C SER A 98 12.96 2.09 -0.78
N GLY A 99 12.47 1.81 0.44
CA GLY A 99 11.06 1.45 0.67
C GLY A 99 10.65 0.08 0.12
N THR A 100 11.62 -0.79 -0.20
CA THR A 100 11.34 -2.14 -0.75
C THR A 100 10.44 -2.96 0.16
N SER A 101 10.60 -2.89 1.49
CA SER A 101 9.77 -3.68 2.41
C SER A 101 8.30 -3.27 2.37
N THR A 102 7.99 -1.97 2.34
CA THR A 102 6.61 -1.49 2.14
C THR A 102 6.08 -1.82 0.75
N ASN A 103 6.89 -1.70 -0.31
CA ASN A 103 6.46 -2.10 -1.65
C ASN A 103 6.05 -3.58 -1.69
N MET A 104 6.86 -4.46 -1.08
CA MET A 104 6.53 -5.88 -0.97
C MET A 104 5.34 -6.14 -0.05
N ASN A 105 5.17 -5.38 1.02
CA ASN A 105 3.97 -5.49 1.87
C ASN A 105 2.69 -5.21 1.09
N VAL A 106 2.67 -4.18 0.24
CA VAL A 106 1.54 -3.91 -0.66
C VAL A 106 1.35 -5.03 -1.67
N ASN A 107 2.42 -5.52 -2.29
CA ASN A 107 2.35 -6.60 -3.26
C ASN A 107 1.77 -7.89 -2.65
N GLU A 108 2.26 -8.30 -1.47
CA GLU A 108 1.84 -9.51 -0.77
C GLU A 108 0.37 -9.42 -0.32
N VAL A 109 -0.04 -8.29 0.26
CA VAL A 109 -1.43 -8.08 0.71
C VAL A 109 -2.39 -8.14 -0.48
N ILE A 110 -2.07 -7.45 -1.58
CA ILE A 110 -2.90 -7.48 -2.80
C ILE A 110 -2.97 -8.89 -3.38
N ALA A 111 -1.83 -9.59 -3.50
CA ALA A 111 -1.81 -10.95 -4.05
C ALA A 111 -2.62 -11.94 -3.20
N ASN A 112 -2.48 -11.88 -1.88
CA ASN A 112 -3.22 -12.75 -0.97
C ASN A 112 -4.71 -12.41 -0.92
N ARG A 113 -5.07 -11.12 -1.02
CA ARG A 113 -6.47 -10.72 -1.12
C ARG A 113 -7.08 -11.18 -2.45
N ALA A 114 -6.34 -11.04 -3.55
CA ALA A 114 -6.74 -11.54 -4.86
C ALA A 114 -6.91 -13.07 -4.86
N ALA A 115 -6.06 -13.82 -4.14
CA ALA A 115 -6.25 -15.25 -3.94
C ALA A 115 -7.58 -15.57 -3.25
N GLN A 116 -7.93 -14.84 -2.18
CA GLN A 116 -9.23 -15.01 -1.52
C GLN A 116 -10.41 -14.71 -2.46
N LEU A 117 -10.33 -13.64 -3.25
CA LEU A 117 -11.36 -13.29 -4.25
C LEU A 117 -11.52 -14.39 -5.31
N ALA A 118 -10.45 -15.12 -5.62
CA ALA A 118 -10.45 -16.28 -6.52
C ALA A 118 -10.80 -17.61 -5.82
N GLY A 119 -11.22 -17.59 -4.55
CA GLY A 119 -11.57 -18.80 -3.78
C GLY A 119 -10.36 -19.66 -3.40
N LYS A 120 -9.16 -19.09 -3.37
CA LYS A 120 -7.90 -19.74 -2.98
C LYS A 120 -7.48 -19.32 -1.56
N PRO A 121 -6.77 -20.20 -0.83
CA PRO A 121 -6.24 -19.85 0.49
C PRO A 121 -5.15 -18.76 0.41
N ILE A 122 -4.97 -18.05 1.53
CA ILE A 122 -3.87 -17.08 1.70
C ILE A 122 -2.52 -17.80 1.56
N GLY A 123 -1.55 -17.18 0.90
CA GLY A 123 -0.21 -17.72 0.65
C GLY A 123 -0.11 -18.59 -0.60
N HIS A 124 -1.21 -18.84 -1.31
CA HIS A 124 -1.23 -19.74 -2.48
C HIS A 124 -0.43 -19.18 -3.68
N ARG A 125 -0.26 -17.85 -3.79
CA ARG A 125 0.42 -17.16 -4.91
C ARG A 125 -0.13 -17.49 -6.32
N GLN A 126 -1.31 -18.09 -6.38
CA GLN A 126 -2.07 -18.30 -7.59
C GLN A 126 -3.53 -17.91 -7.32
N PRO A 127 -4.21 -17.27 -8.27
CA PRO A 127 -3.71 -16.95 -9.61
C PRO A 127 -2.78 -15.72 -9.64
N VAL A 128 -2.70 -14.95 -8.54
CA VAL A 128 -1.89 -13.73 -8.44
C VAL A 128 -0.60 -13.98 -7.65
N HIS A 129 0.56 -13.70 -8.27
CA HIS A 129 1.86 -13.72 -7.61
C HIS A 129 2.29 -12.28 -7.25
N PRO A 130 2.81 -12.03 -6.03
CA PRO A 130 3.13 -10.66 -5.59
C PRO A 130 4.19 -9.97 -6.46
N ASN A 131 5.20 -10.70 -6.93
CA ASN A 131 6.22 -10.14 -7.81
C ASN A 131 5.77 -10.13 -9.28
N ASP A 132 5.53 -11.31 -9.83
CA ASP A 132 5.30 -11.52 -11.27
C ASP A 132 4.00 -10.88 -11.79
N HIS A 133 2.99 -10.67 -10.94
CA HIS A 133 1.71 -10.06 -11.36
C HIS A 133 1.50 -8.68 -10.75
N VAL A 134 1.55 -8.53 -9.41
CA VAL A 134 1.27 -7.23 -8.77
C VAL A 134 2.39 -6.22 -9.01
N ASN A 135 3.64 -6.69 -9.04
CA ASN A 135 4.83 -5.86 -9.28
C ASN A 135 5.33 -5.91 -10.73
N LEU A 136 4.51 -6.39 -11.67
CA LEU A 136 4.88 -6.53 -13.07
C LEU A 136 5.28 -5.17 -13.66
N GLY A 137 6.50 -5.11 -14.23
CA GLY A 137 7.05 -3.90 -14.86
C GLY A 137 7.47 -2.81 -13.89
N GLN A 138 7.58 -3.09 -12.58
CA GLN A 138 7.90 -2.11 -11.54
C GLN A 138 9.13 -2.52 -10.73
N SER A 139 9.82 -1.55 -10.17
CA SER A 139 10.81 -1.71 -9.11
C SER A 139 10.30 -1.08 -7.81
N SER A 140 10.96 -1.31 -6.68
CA SER A 140 10.73 -0.46 -5.51
C SER A 140 11.36 0.91 -5.69
N ASN A 141 12.46 0.99 -6.45
CA ASN A 141 13.26 2.19 -6.63
C ASN A 141 12.56 3.27 -7.48
N ASP A 142 11.52 2.92 -8.23
CA ASP A 142 10.66 3.85 -8.97
C ASP A 142 9.26 3.96 -8.32
N ALA A 143 8.66 2.85 -7.87
CA ALA A 143 7.31 2.86 -7.30
C ALA A 143 7.24 3.59 -5.95
N PHE A 144 8.20 3.38 -5.04
CA PHE A 144 8.18 4.01 -3.72
C PHE A 144 8.35 5.53 -3.78
N PRO A 145 9.36 6.13 -4.45
CA PRO A 145 9.45 7.57 -4.56
C PRO A 145 8.24 8.19 -5.30
N SER A 146 7.69 7.50 -6.30
CA SER A 146 6.45 7.93 -6.96
C SER A 146 5.27 7.99 -5.98
N ALA A 147 5.13 6.99 -5.10
CA ALA A 147 4.09 6.96 -4.09
C ALA A 147 4.25 8.09 -3.06
N VAL A 148 5.47 8.42 -2.65
CA VAL A 148 5.74 9.56 -1.76
C VAL A 148 5.26 10.87 -2.39
N HIS A 149 5.56 11.10 -3.67
CA HIS A 149 5.12 12.30 -4.38
C HIS A 149 3.59 12.37 -4.50
N ILE A 150 2.94 11.25 -4.84
CA ILE A 150 1.47 11.17 -4.94
C ILE A 150 0.83 11.41 -3.57
N ALA A 151 1.31 10.76 -2.52
CA ALA A 151 0.81 10.93 -1.16
C ALA A 151 0.92 12.38 -0.68
N ALA A 152 2.07 13.02 -0.91
CA ALA A 152 2.28 14.43 -0.59
C ALA A 152 1.31 15.32 -1.38
N ALA A 153 1.19 15.13 -2.69
CA ALA A 153 0.29 15.93 -3.53
C ALA A 153 -1.18 15.79 -3.09
N TRP A 154 -1.62 14.58 -2.76
CA TRP A 154 -2.97 14.34 -2.23
C TRP A 154 -3.18 14.98 -0.87
N ALA A 155 -2.22 14.88 0.06
CA ALA A 155 -2.33 15.51 1.37
C ALA A 155 -2.35 17.05 1.27
N LEU A 156 -1.55 17.63 0.39
CA LEU A 156 -1.52 19.07 0.14
C LEU A 156 -2.87 19.56 -0.40
N ARG A 157 -3.37 18.93 -1.46
CA ARG A 157 -4.62 19.33 -2.12
C ARG A 157 -5.87 19.05 -1.29
N GLY A 158 -5.91 17.90 -0.62
CA GLY A 158 -7.10 17.42 0.09
C GLY A 158 -7.22 17.90 1.54
N ARG A 159 -6.13 18.35 2.17
CA ARG A 159 -6.15 18.76 3.59
C ARG A 159 -5.47 20.10 3.82
N LEU A 160 -4.20 20.25 3.42
CA LEU A 160 -3.41 21.40 3.84
C LEU A 160 -3.89 22.71 3.20
N ILE A 161 -4.01 22.74 1.86
CA ILE A 161 -4.44 23.94 1.14
C ILE A 161 -5.83 24.39 1.60
N PRO A 162 -6.86 23.52 1.64
CA PRO A 162 -8.18 23.91 2.16
C PRO A 162 -8.16 24.49 3.58
N ALA A 163 -7.38 23.88 4.49
CA ALA A 163 -7.28 24.36 5.87
C ALA A 163 -6.65 25.76 5.96
N PHE A 164 -5.59 26.01 5.18
CA PHE A 164 -4.94 27.32 5.13
C PHE A 164 -5.80 28.37 4.44
N THR A 165 -6.54 28.00 3.39
CA THR A 165 -7.52 28.89 2.74
C THR A 165 -8.60 29.31 3.73
N ALA A 166 -9.20 28.36 4.45
CA ALA A 166 -10.23 28.66 5.45
C ALA A 166 -9.70 29.56 6.58
N LEU A 167 -8.47 29.32 7.05
CA LEU A 167 -7.84 30.18 8.05
C LEU A 167 -7.61 31.60 7.51
N ALA A 168 -7.10 31.73 6.29
CA ALA A 168 -6.84 33.03 5.67
C ALA A 168 -8.12 33.84 5.49
N GLU A 169 -9.19 33.21 4.99
CA GLU A 169 -10.50 33.84 4.82
C GLU A 169 -11.08 34.36 6.14
N GLU A 170 -10.98 33.57 7.21
CA GLU A 170 -11.51 33.97 8.52
C GLU A 170 -10.68 35.10 9.17
N LEU A 171 -9.34 35.05 9.04
CA LEU A 171 -8.48 36.13 9.50
C LEU A 171 -8.79 37.44 8.75
N GLU A 172 -8.98 37.38 7.44
CA GLU A 172 -9.33 38.54 6.63
C GLU A 172 -10.72 39.09 6.98
N ARG A 173 -11.67 38.20 7.28
CA ARG A 173 -13.00 38.58 7.77
C ARG A 173 -12.91 39.33 9.09
N LYS A 174 -12.13 38.83 10.06
CA LYS A 174 -11.92 39.49 11.36
C LYS A 174 -11.17 40.81 11.25
N ALA A 175 -10.17 40.89 10.38
CA ALA A 175 -9.46 42.15 10.11
C ALA A 175 -10.40 43.24 9.58
N ARG A 176 -11.36 42.89 8.70
CA ARG A 176 -12.41 43.83 8.25
C ARG A 176 -13.39 44.20 9.36
N GLU A 177 -13.83 43.22 10.15
CA GLU A 177 -14.79 43.41 11.25
C GLU A 177 -14.24 44.39 12.31
N TRP A 178 -12.93 44.42 12.51
CA TRP A 178 -12.24 45.26 13.50
C TRP A 178 -11.47 46.42 12.86
N SER A 179 -11.91 46.89 11.70
CA SER A 179 -11.21 47.97 10.98
C SER A 179 -11.31 49.35 11.65
N ASP A 180 -12.16 49.48 12.67
CA ASP A 180 -12.45 50.70 13.42
C ASP A 180 -11.97 50.66 14.88
N VAL A 181 -11.20 49.63 15.27
CA VAL A 181 -10.60 49.48 16.61
C VAL A 181 -9.27 50.22 16.73
#